data_AF-A0AAW1TD43-F1
#
_entry.id   AF-A0AAW1TD43-F1
#
_cell.length_a   1.000
_cell.length_b   1.000
_cell.length_c   1.000
_cell.angle_alpha   90.00
_cell.angle_beta   90.00
_cell.angle_gamma   90.00
#
_symmetry.space_group_name_H-M   'P 1'
#
loop_
_entity.id
_entity.type
_entity.pdbx_description
1 polymer ?
#
loop_
_entity_poly.entity_id
_entity_poly.type
_entity_poly.pdbx_seq_one_letter_code
_entity_poly.pdbx_strand_id
1 'polypeptide(L)'
;MSSLTTRPFDLLVVVFLLSHIPITVFIDSQAVFPRHWYPEWATATLDWYVRTYEDPLMKDTPPWFLGLAVNELEGRKNYSSLAASKADRME
;
A
#
# COMPACT_ATOMS: atom_id res chain seq x y z
N MET A 1 27.49 11.55 -9.06
CA MET A 1 26.50 10.55 -8.64
C MET A 1 26.84 9.26 -9.38
N SER A 2 27.30 8.23 -8.67
CA SER A 2 27.67 6.96 -9.32
C SER A 2 26.45 6.35 -9.99
N SER A 3 26.61 5.89 -11.24
CA SER A 3 25.51 5.33 -12.03
C SER A 3 24.89 4.14 -11.30
N LEU A 4 23.55 4.05 -11.30
CA LEU A 4 22.79 2.91 -10.76
C LEU A 4 23.17 1.59 -11.43
N THR A 5 23.77 1.64 -12.62
CA THR A 5 24.24 0.46 -13.37
C THR A 5 25.54 -0.14 -12.83
N THR A 6 26.27 0.54 -11.95
CA THR A 6 27.53 0.03 -11.38
C THR A 6 27.32 -0.80 -10.10
N ARG A 7 26.06 -0.89 -9.62
CA ARG A 7 25.68 -1.59 -8.38
C ARG A 7 24.52 -2.56 -8.68
N PRO A 8 24.82 -3.82 -9.02
CA PRO A 8 23.80 -4.77 -9.47
C PRO A 8 22.73 -5.06 -8.41
N PHE A 9 23.10 -4.99 -7.12
CA PHE A 9 22.14 -5.14 -6.02
C PHE A 9 21.16 -3.96 -5.95
N ASP A 10 21.65 -2.72 -6.06
CA ASP A 10 20.80 -1.53 -6.07
C ASP A 10 19.83 -1.56 -7.26
N LEU A 11 20.28 -2.01 -8.44
CA LEU A 11 19.42 -2.18 -9.61
C LEU A 11 18.35 -3.26 -9.37
N LEU A 12 18.70 -4.38 -8.75
CA LEU A 12 17.76 -5.44 -8.41
C LEU A 12 16.69 -4.92 -7.44
N VAL A 13 17.09 -4.19 -6.40
CA VAL A 13 16.16 -3.58 -5.43
C VAL A 13 15.25 -2.56 -6.12
N VAL A 14 15.79 -1.74 -7.03
CA VAL A 14 14.98 -0.77 -7.79
C VAL A 14 13.96 -1.49 -8.68
N VAL A 15 14.36 -2.51 -9.44
CA VAL A 15 13.45 -3.28 -10.30
C VAL A 15 12.41 -4.03 -9.47
N PHE A 16 12.83 -4.62 -8.35
CA PHE A 16 11.94 -5.26 -7.39
C PHE A 16 10.89 -4.26 -6.90
N LEU A 17 11.30 -3.11 -6.37
CA LEU A 17 10.36 -2.09 -5.88
C LEU A 17 9.50 -1.51 -7.00
N LEU A 18 10.06 -1.24 -8.18
CA LEU A 18 9.33 -0.66 -9.30
C LEU A 18 8.23 -1.61 -9.81
N SER A 19 8.44 -2.91 -9.73
CA SER A 19 7.41 -3.91 -10.07
C SER A 19 6.46 -4.18 -8.91
N HIS A 20 6.94 -4.19 -7.66
CA HIS A 20 6.11 -4.46 -6.48
C HIS A 20 5.17 -3.31 -6.15
N ILE A 21 5.62 -2.06 -6.22
CA ILE A 21 4.82 -0.90 -5.83
C ILE A 21 3.47 -0.86 -6.58
N PRO A 22 3.41 -1.00 -7.93
CA PRO A 22 2.14 -1.08 -8.64
C PRO A 22 1.28 -2.26 -8.19
N ILE A 23 1.86 -3.45 -8.00
CA ILE A 23 1.13 -4.65 -7.60
C ILE A 23 0.49 -4.45 -6.22
N THR A 24 1.25 -3.96 -5.24
CA THR A 24 0.74 -3.64 -3.90
C THR A 24 -0.33 -2.55 -3.94
N VAL A 25 -0.16 -1.53 -4.78
CA VAL A 25 -1.15 -0.45 -4.94
C VAL A 25 -2.43 -0.91 -5.63
N PHE A 26 -2.41 -1.93 -6.49
CA PHE A 26 -3.61 -2.41 -7.18
C PHE A 26 -4.23 -3.65 -6.54
N ILE A 27 -3.48 -4.47 -5.82
CA ILE A 27 -3.94 -5.75 -5.26
C ILE A 27 -4.04 -5.65 -3.74
N ASP A 28 -2.92 -5.41 -3.04
CA ASP A 28 -2.88 -5.45 -1.57
C ASP A 28 -3.72 -4.35 -0.92
N SER A 29 -3.75 -3.17 -1.54
CA SER A 29 -4.55 -2.02 -1.13
C SER A 29 -6.07 -2.28 -1.19
N GLN A 30 -6.54 -3.27 -1.99
CA GLN A 30 -7.95 -3.66 -2.04
C GLN A 30 -8.44 -4.26 -0.71
N ALA A 31 -7.52 -4.69 0.17
CA ALA A 31 -7.85 -5.13 1.52
C ALA A 31 -8.31 -3.98 2.43
N VAL A 32 -7.91 -2.74 2.14
CA VAL A 32 -8.19 -1.55 2.98
C VAL A 32 -9.18 -0.62 2.32
N PHE A 33 -9.07 -0.46 1.01
CA PHE A 33 -9.87 0.47 0.24
C PHE A 33 -11.04 -0.24 -0.46
N PRO A 34 -12.16 0.47 -0.67
CA PRO A 34 -13.34 -0.15 -1.23
C PRO A 34 -13.14 -0.52 -2.70
N ARG A 35 -13.65 -1.69 -3.10
CA ARG A 35 -13.44 -2.29 -4.45
C ARG A 35 -13.82 -1.38 -5.63
N HIS A 36 -14.72 -0.41 -5.44
CA HIS A 36 -15.16 0.51 -6.49
C HIS A 36 -14.10 1.56 -6.91
N TRP A 37 -13.01 1.71 -6.17
CA TRP A 37 -11.88 2.56 -6.57
C TRP A 37 -10.91 1.86 -7.52
N TYR A 38 -11.06 0.55 -7.69
CA TYR A 38 -10.16 -0.25 -8.49
C TYR A 38 -10.79 -0.59 -9.84
N PRO A 39 -9.97 -0.66 -10.90
CA PRO A 39 -10.45 -1.09 -12.20
C PRO A 39 -10.84 -2.57 -12.17
N GLU A 40 -11.81 -2.95 -12.99
CA GLU A 40 -12.42 -4.30 -12.99
C GLU A 40 -11.40 -5.43 -13.15
N TRP A 41 -10.35 -5.22 -13.94
CA TRP A 41 -9.28 -6.20 -14.12
C TRP A 41 -8.56 -6.51 -12.80
N ALA A 42 -8.32 -5.50 -11.94
CA ALA A 42 -7.60 -5.67 -10.69
C ALA A 42 -8.45 -6.45 -9.66
N THR A 43 -9.75 -6.15 -9.61
CA THR A 43 -10.70 -6.89 -8.76
C THR A 43 -10.87 -8.32 -9.24
N ALA A 44 -10.95 -8.55 -10.56
CA ALA A 44 -11.05 -9.88 -11.14
C ALA A 44 -9.79 -10.72 -10.90
N THR A 45 -8.60 -10.11 -10.96
CA THR A 45 -7.34 -10.78 -10.62
C THR A 45 -7.30 -11.18 -9.15
N LEU A 46 -7.72 -10.30 -8.23
CA LEU A 46 -7.79 -10.62 -6.80
C LEU A 46 -8.79 -11.75 -6.54
N ASP A 47 -9.98 -11.70 -7.13
CA ASP A 47 -10.99 -12.74 -6.97
C ASP A 47 -10.50 -14.09 -7.54
N TRP A 48 -9.79 -14.09 -8.68
CA TRP A 48 -9.13 -15.28 -9.21
C TRP A 48 -8.06 -15.81 -8.25
N TYR A 49 -7.22 -14.93 -7.70
CA TYR A 49 -6.16 -15.30 -6.76
C TYR A 49 -6.72 -15.92 -5.48
N VAL A 50 -7.71 -15.27 -4.85
CA VAL A 50 -8.38 -15.78 -3.64
C VAL A 50 -9.06 -17.12 -3.91
N ARG A 51 -9.66 -17.32 -5.08
CA ARG A 51 -10.26 -18.61 -5.47
C ARG A 51 -9.21 -19.71 -5.71
N THR A 52 -8.04 -19.35 -6.23
CA THR A 52 -7.00 -20.31 -6.62
C THR A 52 -6.13 -20.73 -5.44
N TYR A 53 -5.79 -19.78 -4.56
CA TYR A 53 -4.82 -19.97 -3.48
C TYR A 53 -5.45 -19.94 -2.09
N GLU A 54 -6.77 -19.69 -1.99
CA GLU A 54 -7.54 -19.62 -0.74
C GLU A 54 -6.90 -18.74 0.34
N ASP A 55 -6.27 -17.64 -0.07
CA ASP A 55 -5.53 -16.76 0.82
C ASP A 55 -6.44 -16.17 1.93
N PRO A 56 -6.28 -16.60 3.19
CA PRO A 56 -7.15 -16.18 4.28
C PRO A 56 -6.96 -14.71 4.66
N LEU A 57 -5.82 -14.10 4.30
CA LEU A 57 -5.55 -12.69 4.57
C LEU A 57 -6.35 -11.75 3.65
N MET A 58 -6.53 -12.15 2.40
CA MET A 58 -7.29 -11.38 1.41
C MET A 58 -8.78 -11.73 1.40
N LYS A 59 -9.16 -12.92 1.89
CA LYS A 59 -10.55 -13.39 1.93
C LYS A 59 -11.37 -12.78 3.07
N ASP A 60 -10.84 -12.84 4.29
CA ASP A 60 -11.56 -12.41 5.51
C ASP A 60 -10.90 -11.20 6.21
N THR A 61 -9.92 -10.57 5.54
CA THR A 61 -9.11 -9.40 5.98
C THR A 61 -9.12 -9.20 7.49
N PRO A 62 -8.29 -9.95 8.23
CA PRO A 62 -8.39 -9.97 9.68
C PRO A 62 -8.10 -8.58 10.29
N PRO A 63 -8.74 -8.20 11.41
CA PRO A 63 -8.67 -6.83 11.93
C PRO A 63 -7.26 -6.33 12.27
N TRP A 64 -6.35 -7.22 12.62
CA TRP A 64 -4.93 -6.88 12.87
C TRP A 64 -4.19 -6.50 11.58
N PHE A 65 -4.54 -7.11 10.45
CA PHE A 65 -3.97 -6.82 9.12
C PHE A 65 -4.49 -5.47 8.62
N LEU A 66 -5.78 -5.20 8.83
CA LEU A 66 -6.37 -3.87 8.60
C LEU A 66 -5.69 -2.81 9.49
N GLY A 67 -5.42 -3.11 10.76
CA GLY A 67 -4.73 -2.21 11.69
C GLY A 67 -3.31 -1.84 11.24
N LEU A 68 -2.54 -2.81 10.74
CA LEU A 68 -1.22 -2.56 10.14
C LEU A 68 -1.31 -1.59 8.95
N ALA A 69 -2.26 -1.83 8.05
CA ALA A 69 -2.40 -1.04 6.83
C ALA A 69 -3.01 0.36 7.08
N VAL A 70 -3.90 0.50 8.07
CA VAL A 70 -4.42 1.80 8.52
C VAL A 70 -3.33 2.62 9.21
N ASN A 71 -2.46 2.01 10.01
CA ASN A 71 -1.40 2.76 10.70
C ASN A 71 -0.42 3.43 9.71
N GLU A 72 -0.21 2.82 8.53
CA GLU A 72 0.56 3.40 7.43
C GLU A 72 -0.14 4.62 6.78
N LEU A 73 -1.47 4.65 6.76
CA LEU A 73 -2.29 5.72 6.16
C LEU A 73 -2.65 6.85 7.15
N GLU A 74 -2.97 6.51 8.40
CA GLU A 74 -3.35 7.43 9.49
C GLU A 74 -2.15 8.27 9.97
N GLY A 75 -0.94 7.73 9.82
CA GLY A 75 0.31 8.44 10.10
C GLY A 75 0.46 9.77 9.35
N ARG A 76 -0.23 9.99 8.22
CA ARG A 76 -0.20 11.28 7.50
C ARG A 76 -1.30 12.26 7.89
N LYS A 77 -2.46 11.79 8.36
CA LYS A 77 -3.57 12.70 8.73
C LYS A 77 -3.25 13.46 10.02
N ASN A 78 -2.60 12.80 10.98
CA ASN A 78 -2.32 13.38 12.29
C ASN A 78 -1.22 14.46 12.29
N TYR A 79 -0.26 14.45 11.35
CA TYR A 79 0.71 15.56 11.27
C TYR A 79 0.09 16.85 10.73
N SER A 80 -0.88 16.76 9.82
CA SER A 80 -1.55 17.95 9.26
C SER A 80 -2.44 18.67 10.29
N SER A 81 -3.11 17.92 11.17
CA SER A 81 -3.94 18.51 12.24
C SER A 81 -3.10 19.01 13.42
N LEU A 82 -1.98 18.35 13.74
CA LEU A 82 -1.03 18.83 14.76
C LEU A 82 -0.24 20.06 14.31
N ALA A 83 0.07 20.19 13.01
CA ALA A 83 0.68 21.40 12.46
C ALA A 83 -0.30 22.58 12.48
N ALA A 84 -1.58 22.35 12.15
CA ALA A 84 -2.63 23.37 12.22
C ALA A 84 -2.90 23.82 13.66
N SER A 85 -2.96 22.89 14.63
CA SER A 85 -3.19 23.24 16.05
C SER A 85 -2.00 23.92 16.73
N LYS A 86 -0.77 23.75 16.22
CA LYS A 86 0.41 24.45 16.73
C LYS A 86 0.58 25.85 16.14
N ALA A 87 0.17 26.08 14.90
CA ALA A 87 0.19 27.40 14.27
C ALA A 87 -0.79 28.37 14.97
N ASP A 88 -1.98 27.89 15.30
CA ASP A 88 -3.06 28.66 15.97
C ASP A 88 -2.78 28.95 17.47
N ARG A 89 -1.69 28.38 18.03
CA ARG A 89 -1.26 28.59 19.41
C ARG A 89 -0.01 29.47 19.54
N MET A 90 0.51 29.97 18.42
CA MET A 90 1.68 30.85 18.37
C MET A 90 1.37 32.28 17.89
N GLU A 91 0.09 32.61 17.68
CA GLU A 91 -0.45 33.98 17.61
C GLU A 91 -1.11 34.36 18.95
#